data_AF-A0A1E7NAT5-F1
#
_entry.id   AF-A0A1E7NAT5-F1
#
_cell.length_a   1.000
_cell.length_b   1.000
_cell.length_c   1.000
_cell.angle_alpha   90.00
_cell.angle_beta   90.00
_cell.angle_gamma   90.00
#
_symmetry.space_group_name_H-M   'P 1'
#
loop_
_entity.id
_entity.type
_entity.pdbx_description
1 polymer ?
#
loop_
_entity_poly.entity_id
_entity_poly.type
_entity_poly.pdbx_seq_one_letter_code
_entity_poly.pdbx_strand_id
1 'polypeptide(L)'
;MLTGSRTADIEHRVEDTSDFGLIVHRVASTTSEQDIPLPHSLLIQYRDLDDLAEWAAENQLQFVPCFALQAAIMLSRLPLGERTAGPVSGEPLEQYDLRRRQYVPVQRARSDGLFRFRRRDSKDVCQLQRGGQWYEIAHEYGVYQELQRVSIDGQGGDVMRWFPEKAPGREAFGRLHVDWGFPLPDLQRKIAVLCSGLAPQIHAKAQNIAYDNVPRAVARMIADSLGQCLGDTE
;
A
#
# COMPACT_ATOMS: atom_id res chain seq x y z
N MET A 1 -2.14 -17.80 0.18
CA MET A 1 -1.43 -17.20 -0.96
C MET A 1 -0.47 -18.23 -1.50
N LEU A 2 -0.33 -18.32 -2.82
CA LEU A 2 0.68 -19.15 -3.46
C LEU A 2 1.80 -18.25 -3.96
N THR A 3 3.03 -18.58 -3.64
CA THR A 3 4.22 -17.83 -4.04
C THR A 3 5.17 -18.73 -4.81
N GLY A 4 5.76 -18.21 -5.89
CA GLY A 4 6.65 -18.94 -6.78
C GLY A 4 6.88 -18.17 -8.08
N SER A 5 7.72 -18.70 -8.97
CA SER A 5 7.95 -18.11 -10.28
C SER A 5 6.72 -18.29 -11.16
N ARG A 6 6.14 -17.21 -11.69
CA ARG A 6 5.04 -17.30 -12.65
C ARG A 6 5.58 -17.53 -14.05
N THR A 7 5.85 -18.79 -14.38
CA THR A 7 6.29 -19.21 -15.72
C THR A 7 5.09 -19.66 -16.56
N ALA A 8 5.24 -19.67 -17.89
CA ALA A 8 4.23 -20.23 -18.79
C ALA A 8 3.88 -21.68 -18.40
N ASP A 9 4.86 -22.47 -17.97
CA ASP A 9 4.65 -23.85 -17.53
C ASP A 9 3.79 -23.96 -16.27
N ILE A 10 3.86 -22.99 -15.36
CA ILE A 10 3.00 -22.95 -14.16
C ILE A 10 1.61 -22.48 -14.56
N GLU A 11 1.47 -21.53 -15.48
CA GLU A 11 0.16 -21.13 -15.99
C GLU A 11 -0.56 -22.29 -16.70
N HIS A 12 0.14 -23.08 -17.51
CA HIS A 12 -0.40 -24.29 -18.13
C HIS A 12 -0.76 -25.36 -17.11
N ARG A 13 0.09 -25.62 -16.12
CA ARG A 13 -0.22 -26.59 -15.04
C ARG A 13 -1.44 -26.16 -14.21
N VAL A 14 -1.62 -24.86 -14.00
CA VAL A 14 -2.83 -24.32 -13.36
C VAL A 14 -4.05 -24.48 -14.27
N GLU A 15 -3.91 -24.40 -15.60
CA GLU A 15 -5.02 -24.67 -16.54
C GLU A 15 -5.43 -26.16 -16.55
N ASP A 16 -4.47 -27.07 -16.37
CA ASP A 16 -4.68 -28.53 -16.38
C ASP A 16 -5.13 -29.09 -15.01
N THR A 17 -5.55 -28.25 -14.06
CA THR A 17 -5.94 -28.67 -12.69
C THR A 17 -7.26 -29.44 -12.58
N SER A 18 -7.88 -29.81 -13.71
CA SER A 18 -9.11 -30.61 -13.74
C SER A 18 -9.01 -31.92 -12.93
N ASP A 19 -7.81 -32.50 -12.83
CA ASP A 19 -7.57 -33.78 -12.15
C ASP A 19 -7.58 -33.67 -10.61
N PHE A 20 -7.39 -32.46 -10.05
CA PHE A 20 -7.39 -32.21 -8.59
C PHE A 20 -8.72 -31.66 -8.07
N GLY A 21 -9.71 -31.45 -8.95
CA GLY A 21 -10.99 -30.86 -8.56
C GLY A 21 -10.92 -29.41 -8.09
N LEU A 22 -9.80 -28.72 -8.36
CA LEU A 22 -9.61 -27.30 -8.10
C LEU A 22 -10.25 -26.48 -9.23
N ILE A 23 -11.06 -25.49 -8.87
CA ILE A 23 -11.64 -24.55 -9.84
C ILE A 23 -10.80 -23.28 -9.82
N VAL A 24 -10.28 -22.90 -10.98
CA VAL A 24 -9.45 -21.69 -11.14
C VAL A 24 -10.27 -20.60 -11.82
N HIS A 25 -10.47 -19.48 -11.12
CA HIS A 25 -11.06 -18.28 -11.68
C HIS A 25 -9.96 -17.28 -12.05
N ARG A 26 -9.99 -16.81 -13.29
CA ARG A 26 -9.14 -15.72 -13.77
C ARG A 26 -9.86 -14.41 -13.57
N VAL A 27 -9.26 -13.52 -12.78
CA VAL A 27 -9.80 -12.19 -12.55
C VAL A 27 -8.85 -11.18 -13.16
N ALA A 28 -9.36 -10.43 -14.13
CA ALA A 28 -8.64 -9.32 -14.71
C ALA A 28 -8.58 -8.17 -13.71
N SER A 29 -7.41 -7.54 -13.59
CA SER A 29 -7.30 -6.25 -12.92
C SER A 29 -7.90 -5.17 -13.83
N THR A 30 -8.73 -4.29 -13.29
CA THR A 30 -9.23 -3.13 -14.03
C THR A 30 -8.12 -2.10 -14.18
N THR A 31 -7.63 -1.91 -15.41
CA THR A 31 -6.67 -0.86 -15.80
C THR A 31 -7.28 0.05 -16.87
N SER A 32 -6.71 1.24 -17.08
CA SER A 32 -7.06 2.06 -18.24
C SER A 32 -6.63 1.33 -19.52
N GLU A 33 -7.35 1.54 -20.63
CA GLU A 33 -6.99 0.98 -21.94
C GLU A 33 -5.61 1.46 -22.44
N GLN A 34 -5.11 2.57 -21.91
CA GLN A 34 -3.82 3.16 -22.25
C GLN A 34 -2.65 2.61 -21.41
N ASP A 35 -2.95 1.87 -20.35
CA ASP A 35 -1.94 1.33 -19.44
C ASP A 35 -1.41 -0.02 -19.93
N ILE A 36 -0.19 -0.37 -19.52
CA ILE A 36 0.36 -1.71 -19.76
C ILE A 36 -0.56 -2.73 -19.06
N PRO A 37 -1.06 -3.76 -19.76
CA PRO A 37 -1.97 -4.73 -19.19
C PRO A 37 -1.31 -5.45 -18.02
N LEU A 38 -2.02 -5.50 -16.89
CA LEU A 38 -1.57 -6.21 -15.70
C LEU A 38 -1.86 -7.71 -15.82
N PRO A 39 -1.02 -8.57 -15.24
CA PRO A 39 -1.28 -10.00 -15.23
C PRO A 39 -2.58 -10.30 -14.46
N HIS A 40 -3.33 -11.30 -14.93
CA HIS A 40 -4.54 -11.75 -14.23
C HIS A 40 -4.21 -12.31 -12.85
N SER A 41 -5.11 -12.09 -11.90
CA SER A 41 -5.09 -12.76 -10.60
C SER A 41 -5.80 -14.10 -10.73
N LEU A 42 -5.22 -15.13 -10.14
CA LEU A 42 -5.78 -16.49 -10.16
C LEU A 42 -6.39 -16.75 -8.78
N LEU A 43 -7.71 -16.96 -8.74
CA LEU A 43 -8.42 -17.38 -7.54
C LEU A 43 -8.68 -18.87 -7.64
N ILE A 44 -8.11 -19.63 -6.70
CA ILE A 44 -8.25 -21.08 -6.66
C ILE A 44 -9.28 -21.42 -5.60
N GLN A 45 -10.34 -22.12 -5.99
CA GLN A 45 -11.30 -22.70 -5.09
C GLN A 45 -10.77 -24.05 -4.59
N TYR A 46 -10.81 -24.24 -3.29
CA TYR A 46 -10.36 -25.45 -2.59
C TYR A 46 -11.39 -25.84 -1.53
N ARG A 47 -11.38 -27.12 -1.12
CA ARG A 47 -12.30 -27.63 -0.08
C ARG A 47 -11.72 -27.44 1.32
N ASP A 48 -10.44 -27.77 1.49
CA ASP A 48 -9.68 -27.50 2.70
C ASP A 48 -8.27 -26.99 2.37
N LEU A 49 -7.58 -26.49 3.40
CA LEU A 49 -6.26 -25.87 3.25
C LEU A 49 -5.16 -26.89 3.00
N ASP A 50 -5.36 -28.15 3.39
CA ASP A 50 -4.37 -29.21 3.26
C ASP A 50 -4.28 -29.66 1.79
N ASP A 51 -5.44 -29.83 1.12
CA ASP A 51 -5.55 -30.07 -0.32
C ASP A 51 -4.79 -28.98 -1.12
N LEU A 52 -4.98 -27.71 -0.75
CA LEU A 52 -4.30 -26.59 -1.44
C LEU A 52 -2.79 -26.59 -1.19
N ALA A 53 -2.35 -26.99 0.00
CA ALA A 53 -0.93 -27.05 0.35
C ALA A 53 -0.22 -28.20 -0.38
N GLU A 54 -0.86 -29.37 -0.46
CA GLU A 54 -0.37 -30.53 -1.21
C GLU A 54 -0.24 -30.19 -2.70
N TRP A 55 -1.31 -29.65 -3.30
CA TRP A 55 -1.29 -29.22 -4.69
C TRP A 55 -0.19 -28.18 -4.97
N ALA A 56 0.01 -27.21 -4.06
CA ALA A 56 1.07 -26.23 -4.20
C ALA A 56 2.45 -26.89 -4.26
N ALA A 57 2.71 -27.83 -3.33
CA ALA A 57 3.99 -28.53 -3.26
C ALA A 57 4.29 -29.34 -4.53
N GLU A 58 3.29 -30.06 -5.05
CA GLU A 58 3.43 -30.83 -6.31
C GLU A 58 3.75 -29.93 -7.51
N ASN A 59 3.26 -28.69 -7.48
CA ASN A 59 3.49 -27.70 -8.53
C ASN A 59 4.70 -26.78 -8.28
N GLN A 60 5.54 -27.11 -7.30
CA GLN A 60 6.73 -26.32 -6.92
C GLN A 60 6.38 -24.88 -6.51
N LEU A 61 5.18 -24.71 -5.97
CA LEU A 61 4.70 -23.47 -5.37
C LEU A 61 4.77 -23.57 -3.86
N GLN A 62 4.96 -22.44 -3.20
CA GLN A 62 4.87 -22.35 -1.75
C GLN A 62 3.49 -21.82 -1.35
N PHE A 63 2.78 -22.58 -0.53
CA PHE A 63 1.56 -22.11 0.10
C PHE A 63 1.88 -21.37 1.40
N VAL A 64 1.44 -20.12 1.48
CA VAL A 64 1.51 -19.31 2.70
C VAL A 64 0.08 -18.93 3.14
N PRO A 65 -0.45 -19.53 4.21
CA PRO A 65 -1.77 -19.20 4.71
C PRO A 65 -1.76 -17.78 5.27
N CYS A 66 -2.81 -17.00 4.98
CA CYS A 66 -3.03 -15.68 5.57
C CYS A 66 -1.82 -14.71 5.53
N PHE A 67 -0.98 -14.77 4.49
CA PHE A 67 0.24 -13.96 4.39
C PHE A 67 0.02 -12.48 4.72
N ALA A 68 -1.03 -11.86 4.18
CA ALA A 68 -1.30 -10.45 4.42
C ALA A 68 -1.52 -10.14 5.91
N LEU A 69 -2.17 -11.04 6.65
CA LEU A 69 -2.35 -10.90 8.10
C LEU A 69 -1.02 -11.07 8.85
N GLN A 70 -0.23 -12.09 8.48
CA GLN A 70 1.09 -12.32 9.09
C GLN A 70 2.02 -11.12 8.87
N ALA A 71 2.05 -10.58 7.65
CA ALA A 71 2.83 -9.40 7.31
C ALA A 71 2.30 -8.13 8.01
N ALA A 72 0.98 -7.99 8.16
CA ALA A 72 0.38 -6.86 8.86
C ALA A 72 0.76 -6.83 10.36
N ILE A 73 0.85 -7.99 11.01
CA ILE A 73 1.29 -8.09 12.43
C ILE A 73 2.73 -7.58 12.61
N MET A 74 3.57 -7.70 11.58
CA MET A 74 4.97 -7.26 11.62
C MET A 74 5.15 -5.76 11.33
N LEU A 75 4.07 -5.03 11.00
CA LEU A 75 4.17 -3.61 10.73
C LEU A 75 4.60 -2.84 12.00
N SER A 76 5.74 -2.17 11.90
CA SER A 76 6.19 -1.23 12.91
C SER A 76 5.59 0.15 12.67
N ARG A 77 5.53 0.97 13.74
CA ARG A 77 5.15 2.38 13.61
C ARG A 77 6.13 3.13 12.71
N LEU A 78 5.61 4.13 12.00
CA LEU A 78 6.35 5.06 11.14
C LEU A 78 7.73 5.46 11.72
N PRO A 79 8.83 5.02 11.10
CA PRO A 79 10.15 5.48 11.49
C PRO A 79 10.35 6.94 11.07
N LEU A 80 11.16 7.69 11.82
CA LEU A 80 11.61 9.03 11.39
C LEU A 80 12.62 8.97 10.24
N GLY A 81 13.18 7.79 9.95
CA GLY A 81 14.25 7.60 8.99
C GLY A 81 15.64 7.71 9.61
N GLU A 82 16.68 7.66 8.77
CA GLU A 82 18.07 7.77 9.21
C GLU A 82 18.46 9.24 9.39
N ARG A 83 19.11 9.58 10.51
CA ARG A 83 19.58 10.94 10.74
C ARG A 83 20.66 11.30 9.72
N THR A 84 20.56 12.50 9.16
CA THR A 84 21.43 12.94 8.07
C THR A 84 21.77 14.43 8.21
N ALA A 85 22.69 14.91 7.38
CA ALA A 85 22.92 16.34 7.22
C ALA A 85 21.75 16.98 6.46
N GLY A 86 21.43 18.22 6.82
CA GLY A 86 20.43 19.00 6.09
C GLY A 86 20.88 19.38 4.68
N PRO A 87 19.96 19.93 3.87
CA PRO A 87 20.27 20.40 2.53
C PRO A 87 21.31 21.54 2.57
N VAL A 88 22.15 21.60 1.53
CA VAL A 88 23.15 22.65 1.38
C VAL A 88 22.46 24.00 1.17
N SER A 89 22.91 25.02 1.90
CA SER A 89 22.35 26.37 1.77
C SER A 89 22.52 26.91 0.35
N GLY A 90 21.44 27.45 -0.22
CA GLY A 90 21.42 28.06 -1.55
C GLY A 90 21.04 27.10 -2.70
N GLU A 91 20.98 25.80 -2.44
CA GLU A 91 20.47 24.83 -3.41
C GLU A 91 18.92 24.87 -3.50
N PRO A 92 18.33 24.54 -4.66
CA PRO A 92 16.88 24.44 -4.80
C PRO A 92 16.28 23.44 -3.79
N LEU A 93 15.34 23.92 -2.99
CA LEU A 93 14.64 23.15 -1.99
C LEU A 93 13.14 23.28 -2.20
N GLU A 94 12.42 22.18 -2.06
CA GLU A 94 10.97 22.16 -2.08
C GLU A 94 10.43 21.62 -0.75
N GLN A 95 9.30 22.16 -0.30
CA GLN A 95 8.59 21.66 0.88
C GLN A 95 7.27 21.03 0.45
N TYR A 96 6.91 19.90 1.04
CA TYR A 96 5.62 19.26 0.77
C TYR A 96 4.49 20.06 1.43
N ASP A 97 3.52 20.49 0.63
CA ASP A 97 2.30 21.13 1.09
C ASP A 97 1.19 20.08 1.16
N LEU A 98 0.78 19.71 2.37
CA LEU A 98 -0.26 18.71 2.63
C LEU A 98 -1.61 19.06 1.98
N ARG A 99 -1.97 20.35 1.91
CA ARG A 99 -3.26 20.79 1.34
C ARG A 99 -3.23 20.69 -0.18
N ARG A 100 -2.13 21.13 -0.78
CA ARG A 100 -1.93 21.07 -2.23
C ARG A 100 -1.50 19.68 -2.72
N ARG A 101 -1.11 18.79 -1.80
CA ARG A 101 -0.63 17.42 -2.06
C ARG A 101 0.55 17.38 -3.04
N GLN A 102 1.44 18.38 -2.94
CA GLN A 102 2.56 18.56 -3.86
C GLN A 102 3.73 19.27 -3.19
N TYR A 103 4.91 19.13 -3.79
CA TYR A 103 6.09 19.90 -3.41
C TYR A 103 6.02 21.32 -3.98
N VAL A 104 6.30 22.31 -3.14
CA VAL A 104 6.35 23.73 -3.51
C VAL A 104 7.75 24.30 -3.25
N PRO A 105 8.32 25.11 -4.18
CA PRO A 105 9.63 25.70 -3.97
C PRO A 105 9.70 26.59 -2.73
N VAL A 106 10.77 26.47 -1.96
CA VAL A 106 11.07 27.29 -0.78
C VAL A 106 12.52 27.76 -0.78
N GLN A 107 12.77 28.98 -0.32
CA GLN A 107 14.14 29.51 -0.25
C GLN A 107 15.01 28.84 0.83
N ARG A 108 14.38 28.41 1.93
CA ARG A 108 15.02 27.75 3.07
C ARG A 108 13.98 27.05 3.94
N ALA A 109 14.40 26.04 4.68
CA ALA A 109 13.58 25.37 5.68
C ALA A 109 13.38 26.28 6.91
N ARG A 110 12.20 26.88 7.04
CA ARG A 110 11.86 27.81 8.15
C ARG A 110 11.21 27.11 9.35
N SER A 111 10.69 25.91 9.14
CA SER A 111 9.97 25.13 10.14
C SER A 111 10.06 23.65 9.80
N ASP A 112 9.74 22.81 10.77
CA ASP A 112 9.55 21.37 10.57
C ASP A 112 8.61 21.08 9.40
N GLY A 113 8.95 20.02 8.65
CA GLY A 113 8.26 19.68 7.41
C GLY A 113 8.95 18.55 6.67
N LEU A 114 8.29 18.05 5.62
CA LEU A 114 8.87 17.17 4.63
C LEU A 114 9.42 18.02 3.48
N PHE A 115 10.66 17.78 3.10
CA PHE A 115 11.34 18.51 2.04
C PHE A 115 11.84 17.55 0.97
N ARG A 116 12.02 18.07 -0.25
CA ARG A 116 12.64 17.38 -1.37
C ARG A 116 13.65 18.30 -2.04
N PHE A 117 14.77 17.73 -2.44
CA PHE A 117 15.78 18.41 -3.24
C PHE A 117 16.53 17.39 -4.09
N ARG A 118 17.25 17.89 -5.10
CA ARG A 118 18.06 17.06 -5.97
C ARG A 118 19.50 17.01 -5.47
N ARG A 119 20.02 15.81 -5.25
CA ARG A 119 21.45 15.62 -4.95
C ARG A 119 22.31 15.86 -6.20
N ARG A 120 23.62 16.00 -5.99
CA ARG A 120 24.60 16.17 -7.07
C ARG A 120 24.59 15.03 -8.09
N ASP A 121 24.21 13.82 -7.68
CA ASP A 121 24.05 12.64 -8.54
C ASP A 121 22.70 12.63 -9.30
N SER A 122 21.98 13.76 -9.31
CA SER A 122 20.67 13.95 -9.93
C SER A 122 19.52 13.12 -9.32
N LYS A 123 19.73 12.47 -8.17
CA LYS A 123 18.65 11.78 -7.45
C LYS A 123 17.84 12.76 -6.62
N ASP A 124 16.52 12.65 -6.72
CA ASP A 124 15.61 13.34 -5.81
C ASP A 124 15.62 12.63 -4.46
N VAL A 125 15.87 13.38 -3.39
CA VAL A 125 15.91 12.88 -2.03
C VAL A 125 14.92 13.63 -1.17
N CYS A 126 14.18 12.87 -0.37
CA CYS A 126 13.25 13.40 0.60
C CYS A 126 13.89 13.41 1.99
N GLN A 127 13.73 14.51 2.70
CA GLN A 127 14.19 14.64 4.08
C GLN A 127 13.10 15.25 4.97
N LEU A 128 12.98 14.72 6.17
CA LEU A 128 12.12 15.25 7.22
C LEU A 128 12.93 16.17 8.14
N GLN A 129 12.46 17.40 8.35
CA GLN A 129 12.98 18.27 9.41
C GLN A 129 12.09 18.15 10.65
N ARG A 130 12.71 17.84 11.79
CA ARG A 130 12.05 17.73 13.11
C ARG A 130 12.92 18.34 14.19
N GLY A 131 12.45 19.37 14.87
CA GLY A 131 13.18 20.03 15.96
C GLY A 131 14.58 20.49 15.53
N GLY A 132 14.72 20.95 14.29
CA GLY A 132 16.01 21.36 13.70
C GLY A 132 16.95 20.23 13.28
N GLN A 133 16.57 18.96 13.47
CA GLN A 133 17.30 17.80 12.98
C GLN A 133 16.73 17.31 11.64
N TRP A 134 17.58 16.66 10.85
CA TRP A 134 17.25 16.16 9.52
C TRP A 134 17.33 14.65 9.46
N TYR A 135 16.35 14.05 8.78
CA TYR A 135 16.25 12.61 8.59
C TYR A 135 15.96 12.30 7.13
N GLU A 136 16.68 11.36 6.53
CA GLU A 136 16.37 10.85 5.20
C GLU A 136 15.22 9.84 5.32
N ILE A 137 14.20 10.02 4.50
CA ILE A 137 12.96 9.24 4.56
C ILE A 137 12.39 9.08 3.15
N ALA A 138 11.74 7.94 2.88
CA ALA A 138 10.98 7.82 1.63
C ALA A 138 9.77 8.76 1.67
N HIS A 139 9.37 9.22 0.48
CA HIS A 139 8.31 10.22 0.31
C HIS A 139 7.03 9.83 1.07
N GLU A 140 6.53 8.61 0.84
CA GLU A 140 5.28 8.11 1.40
C GLU A 140 5.31 8.13 2.92
N TYR A 141 6.38 7.60 3.53
CA TYR A 141 6.55 7.63 4.98
C TYR A 141 6.63 9.08 5.51
N GLY A 142 7.33 9.96 4.81
CA GLY A 142 7.41 11.39 5.15
C GLY A 142 6.05 12.09 5.14
N VAL A 143 5.18 11.75 4.19
CA VAL A 143 3.82 12.32 4.10
C VAL A 143 3.00 11.93 5.32
N TYR A 144 3.00 10.66 5.73
CA TYR A 144 2.28 10.24 6.93
C TYR A 144 2.88 10.81 8.23
N GLN A 145 4.19 11.05 8.29
CA GLN A 145 4.81 11.78 9.40
C GLN A 145 4.35 13.24 9.49
N GLU A 146 4.05 13.89 8.36
CA GLU A 146 3.45 15.23 8.34
C GLU A 146 1.96 15.19 8.73
N LEU A 147 1.20 14.19 8.25
CA LEU A 147 -0.21 14.00 8.60
C LEU A 147 -0.43 13.83 10.11
N GLN A 148 0.45 13.09 10.80
CA GLN A 148 0.39 12.97 12.26
C GLN A 148 0.71 14.27 12.99
N ARG A 149 1.54 15.14 12.39
CA ARG A 149 2.00 16.38 13.02
C ARG A 149 0.97 17.50 12.87
N VAL A 150 0.28 17.55 11.73
CA VAL A 150 -0.56 18.68 11.35
C VAL A 150 -1.99 18.21 11.09
N SER A 151 -2.94 18.79 11.82
CA SER A 151 -4.36 18.65 11.47
C SER A 151 -4.64 19.37 10.16
N ILE A 152 -5.27 18.67 9.21
CA ILE A 152 -5.75 19.26 7.97
C ILE A 152 -7.17 19.75 8.23
N ASP A 153 -7.38 21.07 8.13
CA ASP A 153 -8.69 21.72 8.13
C ASP A 153 -9.57 21.43 9.36
N GLY A 154 -8.93 21.32 10.54
CA GLY A 154 -9.62 21.14 11.82
C GLY A 154 -10.18 19.73 12.06
N GLN A 155 -10.01 18.82 11.09
CA GLN A 155 -10.20 17.39 11.28
C GLN A 155 -8.84 16.70 11.48
N GLY A 156 -8.84 15.53 12.11
CA GLY A 156 -7.64 14.69 12.20
C GLY A 156 -7.05 14.49 10.81
N GLY A 157 -5.73 14.43 10.68
CA GLY A 157 -5.03 14.19 9.41
C GLY A 157 -5.22 12.76 8.87
N ASP A 158 -6.42 12.19 9.06
CA ASP A 158 -6.78 10.83 8.73
C ASP A 158 -7.27 10.74 7.29
N VAL A 159 -6.54 10.01 6.47
CA VAL A 159 -6.78 9.90 5.02
C VAL A 159 -7.27 8.50 4.62
N MET A 160 -7.60 7.66 5.60
CA MET A 160 -7.92 6.24 5.42
C MET A 160 -9.35 5.93 5.87
N ARG A 161 -10.10 5.24 5.01
CA ARG A 161 -11.48 4.79 5.32
C ARG A 161 -11.64 3.33 4.96
N TRP A 162 -12.41 2.60 5.73
CA TRP A 162 -12.69 1.19 5.43
C TRP A 162 -14.20 0.97 5.34
N PHE A 163 -14.62 0.32 4.27
CA PHE A 163 -16.02 0.05 3.99
C PHE A 163 -16.26 -1.46 3.99
N PRO A 164 -17.15 -1.99 4.85
CA PRO A 164 -17.47 -3.41 4.85
C PRO A 164 -18.11 -3.82 3.53
N GLU A 165 -17.88 -5.07 3.13
CA GLU A 165 -18.67 -5.67 2.07
C GLU A 165 -20.13 -5.84 2.50
N LYS A 166 -21.06 -5.61 1.56
CA LYS A 166 -22.51 -5.63 1.83
C LYS A 166 -23.12 -7.03 1.84
N ALA A 167 -22.39 -8.05 1.40
CA ALA A 167 -22.90 -9.41 1.33
C ALA A 167 -22.96 -10.04 2.74
N PRO A 168 -24.05 -10.73 3.10
CA PRO A 168 -24.17 -11.40 4.40
C PRO A 168 -23.00 -12.36 4.67
N GLY A 169 -22.44 -12.31 5.88
CA GLY A 169 -21.31 -13.15 6.29
C GLY A 169 -19.94 -12.68 5.81
N ARG A 170 -19.85 -11.52 5.14
CA ARG A 170 -18.60 -10.91 4.66
C ARG A 170 -18.25 -9.60 5.37
N GLU A 171 -18.87 -9.32 6.51
CA GLU A 171 -18.74 -8.07 7.26
C GLU A 171 -17.33 -7.85 7.83
N ALA A 172 -16.52 -8.92 7.95
CA ALA A 172 -15.12 -8.82 8.36
C ALA A 172 -14.18 -8.37 7.22
N PHE A 173 -14.65 -8.42 5.98
CA PHE A 173 -13.92 -8.05 4.76
C PHE A 173 -14.52 -6.78 4.16
N GLY A 174 -13.69 -6.03 3.46
CA GLY A 174 -14.10 -4.72 2.97
C GLY A 174 -13.11 -4.13 2.02
N ARG A 175 -13.36 -2.88 1.68
CA ARG A 175 -12.53 -2.07 0.81
C ARG A 175 -11.81 -1.02 1.64
N LEU A 176 -10.48 -1.01 1.59
CA LEU A 176 -9.66 0.04 2.18
C LEU A 176 -9.50 1.17 1.16
N HIS A 177 -9.96 2.36 1.49
CA HIS A 177 -9.78 3.58 0.70
C HIS A 177 -8.70 4.46 1.32
N VAL A 178 -7.89 5.06 0.46
CA VAL A 178 -6.85 6.02 0.81
C VAL A 178 -7.00 7.24 -0.09
N ASP A 179 -7.05 8.44 0.49
CA ASP A 179 -7.24 9.67 -0.27
C ASP A 179 -6.09 9.92 -1.25
N TRP A 180 -6.44 10.47 -2.41
CA TRP A 180 -5.50 10.77 -3.48
C TRP A 180 -4.48 11.81 -3.02
N GLY A 181 -3.21 11.55 -3.33
CA GLY A 181 -2.08 12.37 -2.89
C GLY A 181 -1.44 11.91 -1.59
N PHE A 182 -2.00 10.89 -0.91
CA PHE A 182 -1.44 10.29 0.30
C PHE A 182 -1.13 8.79 0.11
N PRO A 183 -0.29 8.43 -0.87
CA PRO A 183 -0.03 7.02 -1.22
C PRO A 183 0.50 6.21 -0.04
N LEU A 184 -0.02 5.00 0.15
CA LEU A 184 0.52 4.07 1.16
C LEU A 184 2.00 3.79 0.90
N PRO A 185 2.84 3.72 1.95
CA PRO A 185 4.20 3.23 1.78
C PRO A 185 4.23 1.81 1.25
N ASP A 186 5.33 1.45 0.59
CA ASP A 186 5.40 0.25 -0.27
C ASP A 186 5.02 -1.06 0.44
N LEU A 187 5.44 -1.23 1.71
CA LEU A 187 5.12 -2.43 2.49
C LEU A 187 3.62 -2.53 2.78
N GLN A 188 3.00 -1.45 3.26
CA GLN A 188 1.57 -1.34 3.56
C GLN A 188 0.75 -1.54 2.28
N ARG A 189 1.17 -0.90 1.18
CA ARG A 189 0.55 -1.06 -0.13
C ARG A 189 0.57 -2.52 -0.59
N LYS A 190 1.71 -3.20 -0.47
CA LYS A 190 1.85 -4.62 -0.80
C LYS A 190 0.94 -5.48 0.07
N ILE A 191 0.91 -5.27 1.37
CA ILE A 191 0.03 -6.01 2.28
C ILE A 191 -1.44 -5.86 1.87
N ALA A 192 -1.90 -4.65 1.57
CA ALA A 192 -3.27 -4.40 1.13
C ALA A 192 -3.59 -5.10 -0.20
N VAL A 193 -2.71 -4.99 -1.21
CA VAL A 193 -2.85 -5.68 -2.50
C VAL A 193 -2.91 -7.19 -2.33
N LEU A 194 -2.08 -7.75 -1.44
CA LEU A 194 -1.98 -9.18 -1.21
C LEU A 194 -3.20 -9.80 -0.50
N CYS A 195 -4.14 -8.97 -0.02
CA CYS A 195 -5.42 -9.44 0.52
C CYS A 195 -6.38 -9.95 -0.57
N SER A 196 -6.33 -9.37 -1.77
CA SER A 196 -7.12 -9.80 -2.93
C SER A 196 -6.28 -10.39 -4.06
N GLY A 197 -4.99 -10.04 -4.10
CA GLY A 197 -4.13 -10.27 -5.26
C GLY A 197 -4.47 -9.38 -6.46
N LEU A 198 -5.38 -8.42 -6.30
CA LEU A 198 -5.81 -7.51 -7.37
C LEU A 198 -5.03 -6.19 -7.31
N ALA A 199 -4.87 -5.55 -8.46
CA ALA A 199 -4.35 -4.19 -8.50
C ALA A 199 -5.29 -3.23 -7.76
N PRO A 200 -4.76 -2.18 -7.09
CA PRO A 200 -5.60 -1.19 -6.46
C PRO A 200 -6.41 -0.42 -7.50
N GLN A 201 -7.66 -0.13 -7.19
CA GLN A 201 -8.53 0.67 -8.06
C GLN A 201 -8.24 2.15 -7.86
N ILE A 202 -7.99 2.86 -8.95
CA ILE A 202 -7.80 4.30 -8.94
C ILE A 202 -9.11 4.97 -9.31
N HIS A 203 -9.69 5.72 -8.37
CA HIS A 203 -10.92 6.47 -8.60
C HIS A 203 -10.63 7.95 -8.74
N ALA A 204 -10.25 8.38 -9.95
CA ALA A 204 -9.88 9.78 -10.22
C ALA A 204 -10.99 10.78 -9.84
N LYS A 205 -12.27 10.47 -10.14
CA LYS A 205 -13.42 11.32 -9.79
C LYS A 205 -13.63 11.45 -8.28
N ALA A 206 -13.47 10.35 -7.55
CA ALA A 206 -13.64 10.32 -6.10
C ALA A 206 -12.35 10.66 -5.34
N GLN A 207 -11.27 10.98 -6.07
CA GLN A 207 -9.94 11.29 -5.53
C GLN A 207 -9.49 10.30 -4.46
N ASN A 208 -9.56 9.00 -4.74
CA ASN A 208 -9.02 7.99 -3.83
C ASN A 208 -8.48 6.76 -4.58
N ILE A 209 -7.70 5.98 -3.84
CA ILE A 209 -7.18 4.68 -4.23
C ILE A 209 -7.85 3.64 -3.33
N ALA A 210 -8.36 2.56 -3.91
CA ALA A 210 -9.09 1.53 -3.18
C ALA A 210 -8.44 0.14 -3.32
N TYR A 211 -8.41 -0.59 -2.22
CA TYR A 211 -7.89 -1.95 -2.12
C TYR A 211 -9.03 -2.88 -1.71
N ASP A 212 -9.34 -3.86 -2.57
CA ASP A 212 -10.44 -4.80 -2.36
C ASP A 212 -10.07 -5.95 -1.42
N ASN A 213 -11.10 -6.54 -0.80
CA ASN A 213 -11.03 -7.74 0.05
C ASN A 213 -10.03 -7.61 1.22
N VAL A 214 -9.84 -6.40 1.75
CA VAL A 214 -8.96 -6.15 2.89
C VAL A 214 -9.71 -6.45 4.19
N PRO A 215 -9.27 -7.42 5.00
CA PRO A 215 -9.88 -7.68 6.30
C PRO A 215 -9.78 -6.45 7.20
N ARG A 216 -10.83 -6.16 7.99
CA ARG A 216 -10.86 -5.00 8.91
C ARG A 216 -9.66 -4.96 9.85
N ALA A 217 -9.22 -6.12 10.34
CA ALA A 217 -8.04 -6.25 11.20
C ALA A 217 -6.74 -5.81 10.48
N VAL A 218 -6.57 -6.20 9.21
CA VAL A 218 -5.40 -5.80 8.41
C VAL A 218 -5.45 -4.30 8.11
N ALA A 219 -6.61 -3.77 7.73
CA ALA A 219 -6.81 -2.34 7.50
C ALA A 219 -6.46 -1.51 8.75
N ARG A 220 -6.88 -1.98 9.94
CA ARG A 220 -6.55 -1.35 11.22
C ARG A 220 -5.04 -1.38 11.49
N MET A 221 -4.37 -2.52 11.33
CA MET A 221 -2.91 -2.62 11.53
C MET A 221 -2.13 -1.70 10.58
N ILE A 222 -2.57 -1.59 9.31
CA ILE A 222 -1.98 -0.64 8.36
C ILE A 222 -2.16 0.79 8.88
N ALA A 223 -3.40 1.19 9.21
CA ALA A 223 -3.68 2.54 9.71
C ALA A 223 -2.88 2.87 10.98
N ASP A 224 -2.85 1.96 11.95
CA ASP A 224 -2.11 2.12 13.21
C ASP A 224 -0.59 2.25 12.97
N SER A 225 -0.03 1.47 12.03
CA SER A 225 1.38 1.58 11.65
C SER A 225 1.71 2.96 11.08
N LEU A 226 0.72 3.60 10.45
CA LEU A 226 0.80 4.91 9.85
C LEU A 226 0.32 6.05 10.79
N GLY A 227 -0.06 5.70 12.04
CA GLY A 227 -0.68 6.60 13.00
C GLY A 227 -1.88 7.36 12.44
N GLN A 228 -2.70 6.62 11.70
CA GLN A 228 -3.98 7.06 11.16
C GLN A 228 -5.10 6.37 11.94
N CYS A 229 -6.20 7.07 12.13
CA CYS A 229 -7.44 6.48 12.57
C CYS A 229 -8.24 6.04 11.34
N LEU A 230 -8.63 4.76 11.32
CA LEU A 230 -9.50 4.25 10.27
C LEU A 230 -10.90 4.84 10.44
N GLY A 231 -11.32 5.67 9.49
CA GLY A 231 -12.68 6.19 9.44
C GLY A 231 -13.68 5.08 9.12
N ASP A 232 -14.77 5.07 9.89
CA ASP A 232 -15.98 4.30 9.61
C ASP A 232 -17.05 5.32 9.20
N THR A 233 -17.19 5.60 7.92
CA THR A 233 -18.29 6.46 7.45
C THR A 233 -18.95 5.81 6.27
N GLU A 234 -20.24 5.50 6.44
CA GLU A 234 -21.17 4.99 5.43
C GLU A 234 -21.30 5.89 4.20
#